data_AF-A0A316D9T5-F1
#
_entry.id   AF-A0A316D9T5-F1
#
_cell.length_a   1.000
_cell.length_b   1.000
_cell.length_c   1.000
_cell.angle_alpha   90.00
_cell.angle_beta   90.00
_cell.angle_gamma   90.00
#
_symmetry.space_group_name_H-M   'P 1'
#
loop_
_entity.id
_entity.type
_entity.pdbx_description
1 polymer ?
#
loop_
_entity_poly.entity_id
_entity_poly.type
_entity_poly.pdbx_seq_one_letter_code
_entity_poly.pdbx_strand_id
1 'polypeptide(L)' 'MSKIEAQTSGGAVEACFVGEVLHIHVNGQLRTTMAFDGPRTVTVNHHSVEIAGTGV' A
#
# COMPACT_ATOMS: atom_id res chain seq x y z
N MET A 1 -1.45 4.09 17.36
CA MET A 1 -1.17 3.86 15.92
C MET A 1 -2.12 2.75 15.47
N SER A 2 -2.99 3.00 14.48
CA SER A 2 -3.93 1.98 14.02
C SER A 2 -3.35 1.28 12.80
N LYS A 3 -3.02 -0.01 12.95
CA LYS A 3 -2.50 -0.90 11.89
C LYS A 3 -3.54 -1.99 11.65
N ILE A 4 -3.84 -2.28 10.38
CA ILE A 4 -4.65 -3.43 9.98
C ILE A 4 -3.73 -4.39 9.26
N GLU A 5 -3.76 -5.65 9.67
CA GLU A 5 -2.98 -6.74 9.08
C GLU A 5 -3.95 -7.83 8.61
N ALA A 6 -3.73 -8.35 7.41
CA ALA A 6 -4.52 -9.43 6.86
C ALA A 6 -3.64 -10.36 6.02
N GLN A 7 -3.86 -11.67 6.16
CA GLN A 7 -3.29 -12.66 5.26
C GLN A 7 -4.29 -12.91 4.12
N THR A 8 -3.85 -12.71 2.87
CA THR A 8 -4.65 -12.96 1.66
C THR A 8 -4.01 -14.06 0.81
N SER A 9 -4.70 -14.51 -0.23
CA SER A 9 -4.12 -15.43 -1.23
C SER A 9 -2.95 -14.81 -2.00
N GLY A 10 -2.86 -13.47 -2.07
CA GLY A 10 -1.74 -12.73 -2.67
C GLY A 10 -0.58 -12.44 -1.71
N GLY A 11 -0.72 -12.80 -0.43
CA GLY A 11 0.29 -12.57 0.61
C GLY A 11 -0.20 -11.73 1.79
N ALA A 12 0.76 -11.36 2.65
CA ALA A 12 0.51 -10.54 3.83
C ALA A 12 0.26 -9.09 3.40
N VAL A 13 -0.86 -8.52 3.83
CA VAL A 13 -1.24 -7.13 3.56
C VAL A 13 -1.22 -6.37 4.88
N GLU A 14 -0.56 -5.21 4.87
CA GLU A 14 -0.52 -4.30 6.01
C GLU A 14 -0.96 -2.91 5.57
N ALA A 15 -1.96 -2.36 6.25
CA ALA A 15 -2.42 -1.00 6.06
C ALA A 15 -2.15 -0.18 7.32
N CYS A 16 -1.46 0.96 7.18
CA CYS A 16 -1.13 1.84 8.29
C CYS A 16 -1.16 3.31 7.88
N PHE A 17 -1.53 4.17 8.82
CA PHE A 17 -1.40 5.61 8.64
C PHE A 17 0.02 6.08 9.00
N VAL A 18 0.63 6.84 8.10
CA VAL A 18 1.90 7.55 8.31
C VAL A 18 1.61 9.04 8.13
N GLY A 19 1.41 9.73 9.26
CA GLY A 19 0.83 11.09 9.25
C GLY A 19 -0.61 11.06 8.73
N GLU A 20 -0.88 11.81 7.67
CA GLU A 20 -2.20 11.91 7.02
C GLU A 20 -2.37 10.97 5.82
N VAL A 21 -1.34 10.16 5.51
CA VAL A 21 -1.31 9.26 4.35
C VAL A 21 -1.51 7.81 4.79
N LEU A 22 -2.44 7.10 4.16
CA LEU A 22 -2.63 5.66 4.33
C LEU A 22 -1.66 4.91 3.41
N HIS A 23 -0.79 4.11 3.99
CA HIS A 23 0.15 3.24 3.29
C HIS A 23 -0.38 1.81 3.27
N ILE A 24 -0.38 1.18 2.10
CA ILE A 24 -0.67 -0.25 1.92
C ILE A 24 0.61 -0.96 1.48
N HIS A 25 1.06 -1.87 2.33
CA HIS A 25 2.16 -2.78 2.05
C HIS A 25 1.61 -4.16 1.71
N VAL A 26 2.21 -4.80 0.71
CA VAL A 26 1.97 -6.21 0.36
C VAL A 26 3.30 -6.93 0.42
N ASN A 27 3.38 -7.98 1.23
CA ASN A 27 4.60 -8.73 1.51
C ASN A 27 5.78 -7.82 1.92
N GLY A 28 5.49 -6.81 2.74
CA GLY A 28 6.48 -5.83 3.22
C GLY A 28 6.90 -4.75 2.22
N GLN A 29 6.40 -4.77 0.98
CA GLN A 29 6.67 -3.73 -0.02
C GLN A 29 5.51 -2.73 -0.11
N LEU A 30 5.82 -1.43 -0.13
CA LEU A 30 4.81 -0.39 -0.35
C LEU A 30 4.24 -0.50 -1.77
N ARG A 31 2.92 -0.68 -1.87
CA ARG A 31 2.22 -0.82 -3.16
C ARG A 31 1.26 0.32 -3.44
N THR A 32 0.65 0.91 -2.41
CA THR A 32 -0.31 2.00 -2.59
C THR A 32 -0.18 3.00 -1.47
N THR A 33 -0.27 4.28 -1.81
CA THR A 33 -0.46 5.36 -0.83
C THR A 33 -1.74 6.10 -1.15
N MET A 34 -2.52 6.46 -0.13
CA MET A 34 -3.71 7.29 -0.26
C MET A 34 -3.60 8.52 0.63
N ALA A 35 -3.75 9.71 0.05
CA ALA A 35 -3.78 10.97 0.77
C ALA A 35 -5.19 11.58 0.72
N PHE A 36 -5.62 12.20 1.82
CA PHE A 36 -6.95 12.81 1.95
C PHE A 36 -6.82 14.34 1.86
N ASP A 37 -6.57 14.86 0.66
CA ASP A 37 -6.08 16.23 0.42
C ASP A 37 -7.13 17.35 0.55
N GLY A 38 -8.33 17.06 1.04
CA GLY A 38 -9.38 18.06 1.22
C GLY A 38 -10.78 17.47 1.26
N PRO A 39 -11.82 18.33 1.27
CA PRO A 39 -13.20 17.89 1.33
C PRO A 39 -13.52 16.98 0.14
N ARG A 40 -13.70 15.70 0.42
CA ARG A 40 -14.10 14.67 -0.57
C ARG A 40 -13.05 14.40 -1.66
N THR A 41 -11.79 14.80 -1.47
CA THR A 41 -10.69 14.50 -2.39
C THR A 41 -9.79 13.42 -1.78
N VAL A 42 -9.52 12.37 -2.56
CA VAL A 42 -8.55 11.33 -2.21
C VAL A 42 -7.60 11.14 -3.38
N THR A 43 -6.30 11.32 -3.14
CA THR A 43 -5.25 11.02 -4.12
C THR A 43 -4.73 9.62 -3.88
N VAL A 44 -4.74 8.76 -4.90
CA VAL A 44 -4.27 7.37 -4.81
C VAL A 44 -3.09 7.18 -5.76
N ASN A 45 -1.92 6.85 -5.21
CA ASN A 45 -0.74 6.50 -6.00
C ASN A 45 -0.49 4.99 -5.93
N HIS A 46 -0.29 4.39 -7.10
CA HIS A 46 0.06 2.97 -7.24
C HIS A 46 1.56 2.84 -7.54
N HIS A 47 2.26 2.06 -6.72
CA HIS A 47 3.67 1.75 -6.88
C HIS A 47 3.80 0.38 -7.52
N SER A 48 4.11 0.36 -8.81
CA SER A 48 4.50 -0.84 -9.52
C SER A 48 5.90 -1.23 -9.08
N VAL A 49 6.06 -2.46 -8.58
CA VAL A 49 7.38 -3.08 -8.45
C VAL A 49 7.52 -4.01 -9.64
N GLU A 50 8.40 -3.68 -10.58
CA GLU A 50 8.84 -4.65 -11.57
C GLU A 50 9.53 -5.78 -10.81
N ILE A 51 8.94 -6.97 -10.87
CA ILE A 51 9.66 -8.18 -10.55
C ILE A 51 10.60 -8.36 -11.74
N ALA A 52 11.89 -8.05 -11.56
CA ALA A 52 12.89 -8.38 -12.55
C ALA A 52 12.72 -9.87 -12.87
N GLY A 53 12.19 -10.15 -14.05
CA GLY A 53 11.97 -11.52 -14.49
C GLY A 53 13.31 -12.21 -14.47
N THR A 54 13.45 -13.22 -13.62
CA THR A 54 14.47 -14.24 -13.82
C THR A 54 14.15 -14.87 -15.16
N GLY A 55 14.96 -14.57 -16.16
CA GLY A 55 14.76 -15.05 -17.52
C GLY A 55 14.59 -16.56 -17.57
N VAL A 56 13.68 -16.99 -18.44
CA VAL A 56 13.78 -18.24 -19.18
C VAL A 56 13.52 -17.92 -20.63
#